data_AF-A0A9X8YR01-F1
#
_entry.id   AF-A0A9X8YR01-F1
#
_cell.length_a   1.000
_cell.length_b   1.000
_cell.length_c   1.000
_cell.angle_alpha   90.00
_cell.angle_beta   90.00
_cell.angle_gamma   90.00
#
_symmetry.space_group_name_H-M   'P 1'
#
loop_
_entity.id
_entity.type
_entity.pdbx_description
1 polymer ?
#
loop_
_entity_poly.entity_id
_entity_poly.type
_entity_poly.pdbx_seq_one_letter_code
_entity_poly.pdbx_strand_id
1 'polypeptide(L)'
;TRLQSWHQAMTQLQALTAQLNRTDGQRGKYLTVSELKSSVFAITQTLSQNVPLEEQLRQLAQQKNETGSQSATEQQVEQHLRQLQNRYVLITHADPGGISEQDS
;
A
#
# COMPACT_ATOMS: atom_id res chain seq x y z
N THR A 1 2.60 -7.19 7.58
CA THR A 1 3.19 -5.82 7.66
C THR A 1 2.49 -4.91 6.66
N ARG A 2 2.30 -3.61 6.93
CA ARG A 2 1.56 -2.64 6.08
C ARG A 2 1.89 -2.69 4.58
N LEU A 3 3.18 -2.82 4.25
CA LEU A 3 3.68 -2.98 2.87
C LEU A 3 3.11 -4.22 2.16
N GLN A 4 2.86 -5.31 2.88
CA GLN A 4 2.30 -6.54 2.31
C GLN A 4 0.83 -6.37 1.92
N SER A 5 0.05 -5.61 2.68
CA SER A 5 -1.37 -5.38 2.40
C SER A 5 -1.57 -4.48 1.18
N TRP A 6 -0.76 -3.42 1.01
CA TRP A 6 -0.75 -2.61 -0.21
C TRP A 6 -0.31 -3.43 -1.43
N HIS A 7 0.78 -4.18 -1.31
CA HIS A 7 1.25 -5.08 -2.36
C HIS A 7 0.18 -6.11 -2.75
N GLN A 8 -0.54 -6.65 -1.77
CA GLN A 8 -1.66 -7.58 -2.00
C GLN A 8 -2.81 -6.91 -2.78
N ALA A 9 -3.19 -5.68 -2.43
CA ALA A 9 -4.19 -4.92 -3.19
C ALA A 9 -3.74 -4.68 -4.64
N MET A 10 -2.47 -4.30 -4.85
CA MET A 10 -1.92 -4.09 -6.19
C MET A 10 -1.89 -5.39 -7.01
N THR A 11 -1.55 -6.52 -6.37
CA THR A 11 -1.57 -7.85 -6.99
C THR A 11 -3.00 -8.23 -7.40
N GLN A 12 -3.99 -7.99 -6.54
CA GLN A 12 -5.40 -8.22 -6.86
C GLN A 12 -5.90 -7.34 -8.01
N LEU A 13 -5.47 -6.07 -8.05
CA LEU A 13 -5.80 -5.15 -9.14
C LEU A 13 -5.20 -5.62 -10.48
N GLN A 14 -3.93 -6.04 -10.50
CA GLN A 14 -3.30 -6.64 -11.69
C GLN A 14 -4.02 -7.91 -12.16
N ALA A 15 -4.42 -8.77 -11.22
CA ALA A 15 -5.19 -9.99 -11.53
C ALA A 15 -6.55 -9.66 -12.16
N LEU A 16 -7.24 -8.64 -11.64
CA LEU A 16 -8.51 -8.15 -12.18
C LEU A 16 -8.32 -7.58 -13.60
N THR A 17 -7.28 -6.77 -13.83
CA THR A 17 -6.94 -6.27 -15.18
C THR A 17 -6.65 -7.42 -16.15
N ALA A 18 -5.89 -8.43 -15.73
CA ALA A 18 -5.61 -9.61 -16.56
C ALA A 18 -6.87 -10.45 -16.84
N GLN A 19 -7.85 -10.46 -15.93
CA GLN A 19 -9.13 -11.12 -16.14
C GLN A 19 -10.01 -10.35 -17.13
N LEU A 20 -10.08 -9.03 -17.01
CA LEU A 20 -10.78 -8.15 -17.95
C LEU A 20 -10.22 -8.27 -19.38
N ASN A 21 -8.89 -8.21 -19.54
CA ASN A 21 -8.24 -8.35 -20.85
C ASN A 21 -8.49 -9.71 -21.51
N ARG A 22 -8.62 -10.78 -20.70
CA ARG A 22 -8.96 -12.12 -21.22
C ARG A 22 -10.41 -12.21 -21.68
N THR A 23 -11.32 -11.57 -20.96
CA THR A 23 -12.74 -11.51 -21.31
C THR A 23 -12.98 -10.67 -22.57
N ASP A 24 -12.21 -9.62 -22.80
CA ASP A 24 -12.34 -8.77 -24.00
C ASP A 24 -11.96 -9.53 -25.30
N GLY A 25 -11.03 -10.50 -25.20
CA GLY A 25 -10.53 -11.26 -26.36
C GLY A 25 -11.15 -12.65 -26.60
N GLN A 26 -11.81 -13.27 -25.61
CA GLN A 26 -12.29 -14.67 -25.73
C GLN A 26 -13.81 -14.78 -25.81
N ARG A 27 -14.31 -15.21 -26.97
CA ARG A 27 -15.72 -15.64 -27.14
C ARG A 27 -15.96 -16.88 -26.27
N GLY A 28 -16.65 -16.69 -25.13
CA GLY A 28 -17.17 -17.79 -24.30
C GLY A 28 -17.05 -17.62 -22.78
N LYS A 29 -16.24 -16.66 -22.27
CA LYS A 29 -16.13 -16.40 -20.83
C LYS A 29 -16.17 -14.90 -20.53
N TYR A 30 -17.37 -14.42 -20.18
CA TYR A 30 -17.58 -13.04 -19.74
C TYR A 30 -17.45 -12.95 -18.22
N LEU A 31 -16.68 -11.97 -17.74
CA LEU A 31 -16.78 -11.53 -16.36
C LEU A 31 -18.15 -10.90 -16.16
N THR A 32 -18.91 -11.39 -15.19
CA THR A 32 -20.19 -10.77 -14.86
C THR A 32 -19.96 -9.45 -14.12
N VAL A 33 -20.92 -8.53 -14.24
CA VAL A 33 -20.89 -7.25 -13.52
C VAL A 33 -20.81 -7.47 -12.00
N SER A 34 -21.41 -8.55 -11.48
CA SER A 34 -21.36 -8.92 -10.06
C SER A 34 -19.96 -9.32 -9.61
N GLU A 35 -19.26 -10.16 -10.39
CA GLU A 35 -17.86 -10.55 -10.09
C GLU A 35 -16.91 -9.35 -10.15
N LEU A 36 -17.11 -8.44 -11.11
CA LEU A 36 -16.35 -7.20 -11.19
C LEU A 36 -16.56 -6.33 -9.94
N LYS A 37 -17.82 -6.10 -9.55
CA LYS A 37 -18.17 -5.31 -8.36
C LYS A 37 -17.56 -5.91 -7.08
N SER A 38 -17.66 -7.23 -6.90
CA SER A 38 -17.06 -7.90 -5.74
C SER A 38 -15.54 -7.76 -5.71
N SER A 39 -14.87 -7.89 -6.87
CA SER A 39 -13.41 -7.74 -6.96
C SER A 39 -12.97 -6.31 -6.65
N VAL A 40 -13.65 -5.31 -7.22
CA VAL A 40 -13.37 -3.89 -6.93
C VAL A 40 -13.61 -3.55 -5.46
N PHE A 41 -14.69 -4.08 -4.86
CA PHE A 41 -14.98 -3.89 -3.44
C PHE A 41 -13.87 -4.48 -2.56
N ALA A 42 -13.42 -5.70 -2.83
CA ALA A 42 -12.34 -6.35 -2.08
C ALA A 42 -11.01 -5.58 -2.17
N ILE A 43 -10.66 -5.09 -3.38
CA ILE A 43 -9.46 -4.26 -3.59
C ILE A 43 -9.60 -2.95 -2.79
N THR A 44 -10.72 -2.25 -2.92
CA THR A 44 -11.00 -1.00 -2.20
C THR A 44 -10.90 -1.19 -0.69
N GLN A 45 -11.46 -2.29 -0.17
CA GLN A 45 -11.40 -2.63 1.25
C GLN A 45 -9.98 -2.92 1.73
N THR A 46 -9.14 -3.54 0.89
CA THR A 46 -7.73 -3.80 1.23
C THR A 46 -6.92 -2.50 1.23
N LEU A 47 -7.20 -1.60 0.28
CA LEU A 47 -6.55 -0.29 0.17
C LEU A 47 -6.93 0.64 1.34
N SER A 48 -8.20 0.65 1.75
CA SER A 48 -8.66 1.51 2.87
C SER A 48 -8.07 1.11 4.23
N GLN A 49 -7.71 -0.15 4.41
CA GLN A 49 -7.07 -0.64 5.63
C GLN A 49 -5.63 -0.15 5.79
N ASN A 50 -4.95 0.25 4.71
CA ASN A 50 -3.54 0.64 4.73
C ASN A 50 -3.30 1.85 3.83
N VAL A 51 -3.74 3.02 4.29
CA VAL A 51 -3.52 4.28 3.60
C VAL A 51 -2.02 4.56 3.48
N PRO A 52 -1.48 4.75 2.26
CA PRO A 52 -0.07 5.05 2.06
C PRO A 52 0.27 6.45 2.59
N LEU A 53 1.55 6.66 2.92
CA LEU A 53 2.01 7.93 3.49
C LEU A 53 1.73 9.12 2.55
N GLU A 54 1.85 8.89 1.25
CA GLU A 54 1.58 9.88 0.20
C GLU A 54 0.13 10.38 0.25
N GLU A 55 -0.85 9.49 0.46
CA GLU A 55 -2.26 9.89 0.59
C GLU A 55 -2.53 10.56 1.94
N GLN A 56 -1.86 10.15 3.02
CA GLN A 56 -1.95 10.85 4.29
C GLN A 56 -1.38 12.28 4.22
N LEU A 57 -0.28 12.47 3.48
CA LEU A 57 0.29 13.79 3.21
C LEU A 57 -0.65 14.65 2.38
N ARG A 58 -1.31 14.07 1.36
CA ARG A 58 -2.35 14.76 0.58
C ARG A 58 -3.51 15.22 1.47
N GLN A 59 -3.99 14.36 2.37
CA GLN A 59 -5.04 14.69 3.32
C GLN A 59 -4.63 15.79 4.29
N LEU A 60 -3.42 15.72 4.85
CA LEU A 60 -2.88 16.77 5.71
C LEU A 60 -2.78 18.11 4.97
N ALA A 61 -2.29 18.10 3.72
CA ALA A 61 -2.23 19.30 2.90
C ALA A 61 -3.62 19.89 2.62
N GLN A 62 -4.61 19.06 2.30
CA GLN A 62 -5.98 19.51 2.09
C GLN A 62 -6.57 20.11 3.37
N GLN A 63 -6.42 19.44 4.51
CA GLN A 63 -6.99 19.89 5.77
C GLN A 63 -6.31 21.15 6.32
N LYS A 64 -5.00 21.31 6.10
CA LYS A 64 -4.28 22.56 6.40
C LYS A 64 -4.87 23.76 5.66
N ASN A 65 -5.30 23.57 4.42
CA ASN A 65 -5.96 24.62 3.63
C ASN A 65 -7.39 24.93 4.11
N GLU A 66 -8.08 23.97 4.75
CA GLU A 66 -9.48 24.09 5.13
C GLU A 66 -9.72 24.63 6.55
N THR A 67 -8.88 24.27 7.54
CA THR A 67 -9.20 24.51 8.98
C THR A 67 -8.12 25.25 9.76
N GLY A 68 -6.91 25.42 9.21
CA GLY A 68 -5.83 26.23 9.80
C GLY A 68 -5.30 25.78 11.19
N SER A 69 -5.87 24.74 11.79
CA SER A 69 -5.57 24.31 13.16
C SER A 69 -5.57 22.78 13.22
N GLN A 70 -4.40 22.15 13.20
CA GLN A 70 -4.29 20.68 13.09
C GLN A 70 -3.08 20.07 13.80
N SER A 71 -3.15 19.83 15.11
CA SER A 71 -2.08 19.09 15.81
C SER A 71 -2.17 17.57 15.64
N ALA A 72 -3.37 16.99 15.64
CA ALA A 72 -3.53 15.53 15.70
C ALA A 72 -3.19 14.81 14.38
N THR A 73 -3.67 15.32 13.23
CA THR A 73 -3.34 14.75 11.91
C THR A 73 -1.84 14.88 11.62
N GLU A 74 -1.25 16.03 11.93
CA GLU A 74 0.19 16.28 11.79
C GLU A 74 1.01 15.26 12.61
N GLN A 75 0.66 15.07 13.89
CA GLN A 75 1.32 14.09 14.75
C GLN A 75 1.20 12.66 14.22
N GLN A 76 0.05 12.27 13.68
CA GLN A 76 -0.14 10.92 13.13
C GLN A 76 0.72 10.70 11.88
N VAL A 77 0.80 11.70 10.99
CA VAL A 77 1.66 11.65 9.80
C VAL A 77 3.15 11.60 10.20
N GLU A 78 3.55 12.41 11.18
CA GLU A 78 4.94 12.42 11.66
C GLU A 78 5.35 11.08 12.28
N GLN A 79 4.49 10.47 13.11
CA GLN A 79 4.74 9.15 13.67
C GLN A 79 4.91 8.09 12.58
N HIS A 80 4.07 8.13 11.54
CA HIS A 80 4.18 7.18 10.44
C HIS A 80 5.49 7.37 9.65
N LEU A 81 5.91 8.61 9.40
CA LEU A 81 7.19 8.91 8.75
C LEU A 81 8.37 8.33 9.55
N ARG A 82 8.37 8.51 10.87
CA ARG A 82 9.41 7.95 11.76
C ARG A 82 9.44 6.42 11.72
N GLN A 83 8.28 5.77 11.72
CA GLN A 83 8.19 4.31 11.58
C GLN A 83 8.76 3.82 10.24
N LEU A 84 8.48 4.55 9.15
CA LEU A 84 8.98 4.20 7.83
C LEU A 84 10.50 4.36 7.75
N GLN A 85 11.03 5.46 8.29
CA GLN A 85 12.47 5.71 8.35
C GLN A 85 13.20 4.65 9.17
N ASN A 86 12.69 4.30 10.36
CA ASN A 86 13.25 3.22 11.17
C ASN A 86 13.26 1.89 10.42
N ARG A 87 12.17 1.57 9.71
CA ARG A 87 12.10 0.33 8.92
C ARG A 87 13.05 0.34 7.73
N TYR A 88 13.23 1.48 7.06
CA TYR A 88 14.22 1.64 6.00
C TYR A 88 15.65 1.42 6.53
N VAL A 89 16.00 2.04 7.66
CA VAL A 89 17.30 1.84 8.31
C VAL A 89 17.50 0.37 8.66
N LEU A 90 16.51 -0.30 9.25
CA LEU A 90 16.60 -1.73 9.56
C LEU A 90 16.81 -2.61 8.32
N ILE A 91 16.13 -2.33 7.20
CA ILE A 91 16.28 -3.12 5.97
C ILE A 91 17.63 -2.86 5.30
N THR A 92 18.18 -1.65 5.43
CA THR A 92 19.45 -1.25 4.79
C THR A 92 20.69 -1.51 5.65
N HIS A 93 20.54 -1.53 6.98
CA HIS A 93 21.61 -1.81 7.95
C HIS A 93 21.55 -3.22 8.52
N ALA A 94 20.52 -4.01 8.20
CA ALA A 94 20.58 -5.46 8.35
C ALA A 94 21.56 -6.01 7.32
N ASP A 95 22.85 -5.87 7.63
CA ASP A 95 23.95 -6.46 6.91
C ASP A 95 23.80 -8.00 6.91
N PRO A 96 23.74 -8.67 5.75
CA PRO A 96 23.88 -10.12 5.65
C PRO A 96 25.36 -10.60 5.70
N GLY A 97 26.33 -9.73 5.98
CA GLY A 97 27.77 -9.97 5.80
C GLY A 97 28.65 -10.05 7.04
N GLY A 98 28.12 -10.06 8.26
CA GLY A 98 28.90 -10.18 9.49
C GLY A 98 29.39 -11.60 9.80
N ILE A 99 30.20 -12.20 8.92
CA ILE A 99 31.09 -13.32 9.29
C ILE A 99 32.52 -12.87 9.01
N SER A 100 33.11 -12.20 9.99
CA SER A 100 34.56 -12.03 10.11
C SER A 100 34.86 -12.18 11.60
N GLU A 101 35.89 -12.96 11.92
CA GLU A 101 36.25 -13.57 13.22
C GLU A 101 35.73 -15.00 13.36
N GLN A 102 36.53 -16.04 13.57
CA GLN A 102 37.94 -16.21 13.91
C GLN A 102 38.34 -17.62 13.45
N ASP A 103 39.49 -17.78 12.80
CA ASP A 103 40.30 -18.99 13.02
C ASP A 103 41.76 -18.53 13.01
N SER A 104 42.38 -18.67 14.19
CA SER A 104 43.80 -18.46 14.47
C SER A 104 44.57 -19.75 14.22
#